data_AF-A0A7S1UTF3-F1
#
_entry.id   AF-A0A7S1UTF3-F1
#
_cell.length_a   1.000
_cell.length_b   1.000
_cell.length_c   1.000
_cell.angle_alpha   90.00
_cell.angle_beta   90.00
_cell.angle_gamma   90.00
#
_symmetry.space_group_name_H-M   'P 1'
#
loop_
_entity.id
_entity.type
_entity.pdbx_description
1 polymer ?
#
loop_
_entity_poly.entity_id
_entity_poly.type
_entity_poly.pdbx_seq_one_letter_code
_entity_poly.pdbx_strand_id
1 'polypeptide(L)'
;MMGSNLCPEALKADDSSCRLCLLILSQHLVRMFSGAVHEATKLIATERSELIHDGNPEGVNQQEDLPAEEEKREVNAFVGWAIHELRVEVGLKKHGLDKRRSASQGDDAGKSSHDDNDHDDNDDEDENDDDENDEMLAYLEGMRVFHDRAVLDEEYMRECYSLFHRMINNGWLTLVSKALFPFGRNLMRKIRDVCNDKAIRQHGNQSSIKAFEQLMGDSQLEEQFYLAHGDGVGRPLKRKVYCKLVKKVFHARFGAEFDKFKEKHTGRHVKGCQDLPFRLQLRAMTQKGTVENAKRHGHGEDDNDKKRPAKRKKG
;
A
#
# COMPACT_ATOMS: atom_id res chain seq x y z
N MET A 1 -66.10 39.99 21.67
CA MET A 1 -65.07 39.13 21.05
C MET A 1 -63.86 40.01 20.76
N MET A 2 -62.87 40.00 21.65
CA MET A 2 -61.61 40.74 21.47
C MET A 2 -60.57 39.79 20.90
N GLY A 3 -60.09 40.07 19.69
CA GLY A 3 -59.00 39.34 19.04
C GLY A 3 -57.71 40.13 19.14
N SER A 4 -56.75 39.60 19.89
CA SER A 4 -55.43 40.20 20.12
C SER A 4 -54.50 39.89 18.95
N ASN A 5 -54.09 40.93 18.22
CA ASN A 5 -52.98 40.86 17.26
C ASN A 5 -51.65 40.90 18.03
N LEU A 6 -50.86 39.83 17.94
CA LEU A 6 -49.46 39.80 18.38
C LEU A 6 -48.56 39.79 17.13
N CYS A 7 -47.77 40.86 16.98
CA CYS A 7 -46.70 41.00 15.99
C CYS A 7 -45.53 40.06 16.30
N PRO A 8 -44.92 39.39 15.31
CA PRO A 8 -43.64 38.72 15.46
C PRO A 8 -42.52 39.57 14.83
N GLU A 9 -42.00 40.54 15.58
CA GLU A 9 -40.72 41.19 15.27
C GLU A 9 -39.87 41.23 16.54
N ALA A 10 -39.10 40.17 16.80
CA ALA A 10 -37.89 40.24 17.62
C ALA A 10 -37.17 38.89 17.63
N LEU A 11 -35.99 38.86 17.00
CA LEU A 11 -34.75 38.14 17.36
C LEU A 11 -34.00 37.71 16.09
N LYS A 12 -33.40 38.69 15.41
CA LYS A 12 -32.18 38.44 14.62
C LYS A 12 -31.00 38.70 15.55
N ALA A 13 -30.66 37.70 16.36
CA ALA A 13 -29.39 37.68 17.07
C ALA A 13 -28.29 37.30 16.07
N ASP A 14 -27.23 38.10 15.99
CA ASP A 14 -26.12 37.90 15.07
C ASP A 14 -25.46 36.52 15.27
N ASP A 15 -25.65 35.64 14.28
CA ASP A 15 -25.18 34.24 14.20
C ASP A 15 -23.64 34.10 14.22
N SER A 16 -22.91 35.21 14.16
CA SER A 16 -21.45 35.23 14.13
C SER A 16 -20.81 34.91 15.49
N SER A 17 -21.44 35.33 16.60
CA SER A 17 -20.91 35.09 17.95
C SER A 17 -21.03 33.63 18.36
N CYS A 18 -22.16 32.99 18.05
CA CYS A 18 -22.41 31.56 18.35
C CYS A 18 -21.43 30.64 17.60
N ARG A 19 -21.12 30.95 16.33
CA ARG A 19 -20.16 30.18 15.53
C ARG A 19 -18.74 30.24 16.09
N LEU A 20 -18.31 31.40 16.56
CA LEU A 20 -16.98 31.56 17.16
C LEU A 20 -16.86 30.78 18.47
N CYS A 21 -17.90 30.80 19.33
CA CYS A 21 -17.92 30.01 20.55
C CYS A 21 -17.88 28.49 20.28
N LEU A 22 -18.60 28.00 19.26
CA LEU A 22 -18.58 26.59 18.89
C LEU A 22 -17.22 26.13 18.35
N LEU A 23 -16.51 26.97 17.60
CA LEU A 23 -15.16 26.68 17.10
C LEU A 23 -14.12 26.64 18.23
N ILE A 24 -14.24 27.54 19.21
CA ILE A 24 -13.34 27.54 20.38
C ILE A 24 -13.57 26.28 21.23
N LEU A 25 -14.83 25.90 21.45
CA LEU A 25 -15.17 24.69 22.21
C LEU A 25 -14.69 23.42 21.51
N SER A 26 -14.87 23.30 20.20
CA SER A 26 -14.40 22.12 19.45
C SER A 26 -12.87 22.00 19.48
N GLN A 27 -12.14 23.11 19.36
CA GLN A 27 -10.68 23.10 19.41
C GLN A 27 -10.16 22.75 20.82
N HIS A 28 -10.85 23.18 21.89
CA HIS A 28 -10.52 22.78 23.25
C HIS A 28 -10.79 21.30 23.51
N LEU A 29 -11.91 20.75 23.02
CA LEU A 29 -12.20 19.33 23.12
C LEU A 29 -11.13 18.50 22.40
N VAL A 30 -10.76 18.86 21.17
CA VAL A 30 -9.68 18.17 20.43
C VAL A 30 -8.36 18.19 21.21
N ARG A 31 -8.00 19.32 21.84
CA ARG A 31 -6.79 19.41 22.66
C ARG A 31 -6.85 18.54 23.93
N MET A 32 -8.00 18.51 24.62
CA MET A 32 -8.17 17.69 25.82
C MET A 32 -8.10 16.19 25.48
N PHE A 33 -8.75 15.77 24.40
CA PHE A 33 -8.74 14.36 24.00
C PHE A 33 -7.40 13.93 23.37
N SER A 34 -6.68 14.81 22.67
CA SER A 34 -5.37 14.48 22.11
C SER A 34 -4.34 14.11 23.18
N GLY A 35 -4.33 14.80 24.32
CA GLY A 35 -3.46 14.46 25.45
C GLY A 35 -3.83 13.11 26.09
N ALA A 36 -5.12 12.89 26.33
CA ALA A 36 -5.62 11.65 26.92
C ALA A 36 -5.37 10.42 26.02
N VAL A 37 -5.56 10.56 24.70
CA VAL A 37 -5.27 9.50 23.72
C VAL A 37 -3.78 9.19 23.66
N HIS A 38 -2.92 10.21 23.78
CA HIS A 38 -1.46 10.00 23.76
C HIS A 38 -0.95 9.28 25.01
N GLU A 39 -1.48 9.59 26.20
CA GLU A 39 -1.13 8.84 27.42
C GLU A 39 -1.70 7.43 27.45
N ALA A 40 -2.93 7.22 26.97
CA ALA A 40 -3.51 5.88 26.85
C ALA A 40 -2.69 4.99 25.88
N THR A 41 -2.20 5.55 24.77
CA THR A 41 -1.35 4.81 23.83
C THR A 41 0.03 4.48 24.38
N LYS A 42 0.62 5.33 25.24
CA LYS A 42 1.86 5.00 25.95
C LYS A 42 1.66 3.86 26.95
N LEU A 43 0.59 3.89 27.75
CA LEU A 43 0.31 2.84 28.74
C LEU A 43 0.16 1.47 28.06
N ILE A 44 -0.59 1.39 26.96
CA ILE A 44 -0.75 0.16 26.18
C ILE A 44 0.59 -0.32 25.60
N ALA A 45 1.47 0.59 25.17
CA ALA A 45 2.79 0.24 24.65
C ALA A 45 3.73 -0.30 25.75
N THR A 46 3.67 0.26 26.96
CA THR A 46 4.47 -0.19 28.11
C THR A 46 4.00 -1.56 28.61
N GLU A 47 2.70 -1.76 28.76
CA GLU A 47 2.13 -3.05 29.21
C GLU A 47 2.41 -4.19 28.22
N ARG A 48 2.46 -3.88 26.92
CA ARG A 48 2.86 -4.84 25.88
C ARG A 48 4.36 -5.17 25.91
N SER A 49 5.21 -4.30 26.44
CA SER A 49 6.66 -4.55 26.55
C SER A 49 7.02 -5.43 27.75
N GLU A 50 6.23 -5.40 28.83
CA GLU A 50 6.50 -6.18 30.04
C GLU A 50 6.09 -7.66 29.89
N LEU A 51 5.14 -7.96 29.00
CA LEU A 51 4.70 -9.33 28.71
C LEU A 51 5.67 -10.16 27.85
N ILE A 52 6.73 -9.56 27.29
CA ILE A 52 7.61 -10.24 26.32
C ILE A 52 8.91 -10.80 26.98
N HIS A 53 9.18 -10.52 28.26
CA HIS A 53 10.54 -10.75 28.79
C HIS A 53 10.85 -12.07 29.51
N ASP A 54 9.90 -13.01 29.67
CA ASP A 54 10.12 -14.28 30.42
C ASP A 54 10.01 -15.57 29.58
N GLY A 55 10.57 -15.58 28.36
CA GLY A 55 10.56 -16.75 27.48
C GLY A 55 11.94 -17.18 26.99
N ASN A 56 12.51 -18.21 27.61
CA ASN A 56 13.70 -18.95 27.17
C ASN A 56 13.52 -19.53 25.74
N PRO A 57 14.42 -19.29 24.76
CA PRO A 57 14.23 -19.74 23.39
C PRO A 57 14.96 -21.07 23.14
N GLU A 58 14.35 -22.19 23.52
CA GLU A 58 14.72 -23.50 22.96
C GLU A 58 13.60 -24.02 22.05
N GLY A 59 13.80 -23.81 20.75
CA GLY A 59 13.61 -24.88 19.76
C GLY A 59 12.20 -25.35 19.45
N VAL A 60 11.27 -24.47 19.07
CA VAL A 60 10.21 -24.84 18.11
C VAL A 60 9.95 -23.66 17.16
N ASN A 61 10.05 -23.91 15.86
CA ASN A 61 9.75 -22.94 14.79
C ASN A 61 8.22 -22.77 14.66
N GLN A 62 7.54 -22.36 15.74
CA GLN A 62 6.16 -21.91 15.70
C GLN A 62 6.20 -20.43 15.31
N GLN A 63 5.93 -20.16 14.04
CA GLN A 63 5.58 -18.80 13.64
C GLN A 63 4.25 -18.52 14.34
N GLU A 64 4.27 -17.71 15.40
CA GLU A 64 3.08 -17.39 16.18
C GLU A 64 1.97 -16.94 15.23
N ASP A 65 0.83 -17.62 15.29
CA ASP A 65 -0.35 -17.23 14.53
C ASP A 65 -0.67 -15.77 14.87
N LEU A 66 -0.88 -14.97 13.82
CA LEU A 66 -1.23 -13.56 14.01
C LEU A 66 -2.53 -13.49 14.83
N PRO A 67 -2.66 -12.52 15.74
CA PRO A 67 -3.92 -12.29 16.44
C PRO A 67 -5.06 -12.13 15.44
N ALA A 68 -6.24 -12.68 15.74
CA ALA A 68 -7.37 -12.68 14.81
C ALA A 68 -7.72 -11.28 14.25
N GLU A 69 -7.58 -10.22 15.05
CA GLU A 69 -7.79 -8.83 14.61
C GLU A 69 -6.74 -8.36 13.60
N GLU A 70 -5.49 -8.79 13.75
CA GLU A 70 -4.40 -8.50 12.83
C GLU A 70 -4.62 -9.22 11.50
N GLU A 71 -5.06 -10.48 11.52
CA GLU A 71 -5.40 -11.23 10.30
C GLU A 71 -6.54 -10.55 9.53
N LYS A 72 -7.59 -10.11 10.23
CA LYS A 72 -8.70 -9.38 9.60
C LYS A 72 -8.23 -8.09 8.94
N ARG A 73 -7.31 -7.38 9.59
CA ARG A 73 -6.72 -6.16 9.07
C ARG A 73 -5.88 -6.46 7.83
N GLU A 74 -5.03 -7.48 7.90
CA GLU A 74 -4.13 -7.86 6.82
C GLU A 74 -4.91 -8.27 5.56
N VAL A 75 -5.96 -9.09 5.69
CA VAL A 75 -6.80 -9.50 4.54
C VAL A 75 -7.42 -8.29 3.85
N ASN A 76 -8.07 -7.39 4.60
CA ASN A 76 -8.68 -6.21 3.99
C ASN A 76 -7.64 -5.23 3.43
N ALA A 77 -6.48 -5.09 4.08
CA ALA A 77 -5.43 -4.19 3.65
C ALA A 77 -4.76 -4.63 2.34
N PHE A 78 -4.50 -5.93 2.17
CA PHE A 78 -3.80 -6.43 0.98
C PHE A 78 -4.76 -6.99 -0.08
N VAL A 79 -5.69 -7.86 0.30
CA VAL A 79 -6.65 -8.48 -0.64
C VAL A 79 -7.69 -7.47 -1.08
N GLY A 80 -8.23 -6.67 -0.15
CA GLY A 80 -9.17 -5.59 -0.46
C GLY A 80 -8.57 -4.54 -1.40
N TRP A 81 -7.33 -4.11 -1.14
CA TRP A 81 -6.57 -3.23 -2.05
C TRP A 81 -6.36 -3.87 -3.42
N ALA A 82 -5.96 -5.14 -3.48
CA ALA A 82 -5.71 -5.80 -4.76
C ALA A 82 -6.99 -5.95 -5.61
N ILE A 83 -8.15 -6.21 -5.00
CA ILE A 83 -9.46 -6.21 -5.68
C ILE A 83 -9.76 -4.83 -6.24
N HIS A 84 -9.56 -3.78 -5.44
CA HIS A 84 -9.76 -2.40 -5.88
C HIS A 84 -8.90 -2.04 -7.09
N GLU A 85 -7.59 -2.32 -7.00
CA GLU A 85 -6.64 -2.06 -8.09
C GLU A 85 -6.99 -2.82 -9.37
N LEU A 86 -7.41 -4.08 -9.26
CA LEU A 86 -7.83 -4.85 -10.44
C LEU A 86 -9.07 -4.24 -11.09
N ARG A 87 -10.04 -3.81 -10.28
CA ARG A 87 -11.25 -3.16 -10.80
C ARG A 87 -10.92 -1.86 -11.53
N VAL A 88 -10.02 -1.05 -10.97
CA VAL A 88 -9.54 0.19 -11.63
C VAL A 88 -8.82 -0.14 -12.93
N GLU A 89 -7.93 -1.13 -12.93
CA GLU A 89 -7.19 -1.54 -14.12
C GLU A 89 -8.10 -2.02 -15.25
N VAL A 90 -9.12 -2.83 -14.95
CA VAL A 90 -10.09 -3.31 -15.94
C VAL A 90 -10.99 -2.17 -16.43
N GLY A 91 -11.47 -1.31 -15.53
CA GLY A 91 -12.29 -0.16 -15.90
C GLY A 91 -11.57 0.87 -16.78
N LEU A 92 -10.27 1.08 -16.54
CA LEU A 92 -9.44 1.95 -17.40
C LEU A 92 -9.23 1.37 -18.79
N LYS A 93 -9.07 0.04 -18.91
CA LYS A 93 -8.96 -0.64 -20.21
C LYS A 93 -10.25 -0.46 -21.01
N LYS A 94 -11.40 -0.68 -20.37
CA LYS A 94 -12.71 -0.47 -20.99
C LYS A 94 -12.88 0.98 -21.49
N HIS A 95 -12.64 1.98 -20.66
CA HIS A 95 -12.73 3.38 -21.08
C HIS A 95 -11.76 3.75 -22.23
N GLY A 96 -10.61 3.09 -22.29
CA GLY A 96 -9.66 3.24 -23.40
C GLY A 96 -10.22 2.69 -24.72
N LEU A 97 -10.92 1.56 -24.67
CA LEU A 97 -11.58 0.93 -25.82
C LEU A 97 -12.78 1.77 -26.30
N ASP A 98 -13.65 2.20 -25.39
CA ASP A 98 -14.79 3.08 -25.69
C ASP A 98 -14.35 4.35 -26.43
N LYS A 99 -13.25 4.96 -25.97
CA LYS A 99 -12.71 6.18 -26.58
C LYS A 99 -12.23 5.94 -28.02
N ARG A 100 -11.63 4.78 -28.31
CA ARG A 100 -11.19 4.44 -29.68
C ARG A 100 -12.38 4.22 -30.60
N ARG A 101 -13.43 3.53 -30.14
CA ARG A 101 -14.67 3.30 -30.89
C ARG A 101 -15.39 4.60 -31.23
N SER A 102 -15.43 5.54 -30.29
CA SER A 102 -16.00 6.88 -30.54
C SER A 102 -15.21 7.73 -31.54
N ALA A 103 -13.91 7.47 -31.70
CA ALA A 103 -13.05 8.20 -32.64
C ALA A 103 -13.13 7.65 -34.07
N SER A 104 -13.32 6.34 -34.25
CA SER A 104 -13.45 5.73 -35.59
C SER A 104 -14.80 6.04 -36.27
N GLN A 105 -15.84 6.35 -35.50
CA GLN A 105 -17.19 6.59 -36.01
C GLN A 105 -17.47 8.06 -36.41
N GLY A 106 -16.47 8.95 -36.33
CA GLY A 106 -16.64 10.40 -36.44
C GLY A 106 -16.33 11.07 -37.79
N ASP A 107 -15.75 10.37 -38.77
CA ASP A 107 -15.17 11.02 -39.96
C ASP A 107 -15.89 10.79 -41.30
N ASP A 108 -17.12 10.23 -41.30
CA ASP A 108 -17.89 10.02 -42.55
C ASP A 108 -18.69 11.25 -43.01
N ALA A 109 -18.03 12.42 -43.00
CA ALA A 109 -18.57 13.66 -43.53
C ALA A 109 -17.68 14.21 -44.65
N GLY A 110 -17.68 13.51 -45.78
CA GLY A 110 -17.50 14.12 -47.10
C GLY A 110 -16.09 14.08 -47.68
N LYS A 111 -15.79 13.01 -48.42
CA LYS A 111 -14.99 13.09 -49.65
C LYS A 111 -15.29 11.93 -50.59
N SER A 112 -16.21 12.22 -51.50
CA SER A 112 -16.36 11.51 -52.77
C SER A 112 -15.11 11.71 -53.62
N SER A 113 -14.36 10.64 -53.87
CA SER A 113 -13.89 10.24 -55.21
C SER A 113 -12.98 9.00 -55.15
N HIS A 114 -13.54 7.87 -55.58
CA HIS A 114 -12.93 6.90 -56.51
C HIS A 114 -11.46 6.49 -56.27
N ASP A 115 -11.25 5.30 -55.71
CA ASP A 115 -10.30 4.32 -56.25
C ASP A 115 -10.56 2.93 -55.64
N ASP A 116 -10.73 1.95 -56.53
CA ASP A 116 -10.96 0.55 -56.23
C ASP A 116 -9.65 -0.08 -55.73
N ASN A 117 -9.64 -0.56 -54.49
CA ASN A 117 -8.67 -1.57 -54.07
C ASN A 117 -9.27 -2.44 -52.96
N ASP A 118 -9.71 -3.62 -53.40
CA ASP A 118 -10.10 -4.75 -52.57
C ASP A 118 -8.91 -5.20 -51.70
N HIS A 119 -9.02 -4.95 -50.39
CA HIS A 119 -8.34 -5.78 -49.40
C HIS A 119 -9.30 -6.08 -48.25
N ASP A 120 -9.95 -7.21 -48.46
CA ASP A 120 -10.89 -7.90 -47.57
C ASP A 120 -10.17 -8.47 -46.34
N ASP A 121 -10.92 -8.46 -45.25
CA ASP A 121 -10.86 -9.36 -44.10
C ASP A 121 -9.65 -9.29 -43.15
N ASN A 122 -9.86 -8.69 -41.98
CA ASN A 122 -9.75 -9.32 -40.64
C ASN A 122 -9.77 -8.26 -39.51
N ASP A 123 -10.92 -7.64 -39.23
CA ASP A 123 -11.08 -6.69 -38.09
C ASP A 123 -12.19 -7.12 -37.09
N ASP A 124 -12.64 -8.37 -37.12
CA ASP A 124 -13.72 -8.90 -36.24
C ASP A 124 -13.25 -9.40 -34.85
N GLU A 125 -11.98 -9.19 -34.45
CA GLU A 125 -11.45 -9.75 -33.19
C GLU A 125 -11.67 -8.87 -31.93
N ASP A 126 -12.11 -7.60 -32.05
CA ASP A 126 -12.14 -6.66 -30.93
C ASP A 126 -13.44 -6.65 -30.07
N GLU A 127 -14.57 -7.22 -30.53
CA GLU A 127 -15.83 -7.16 -29.75
C GLU A 127 -15.86 -8.08 -28.52
N ASN A 128 -15.07 -9.17 -28.51
CA ASN A 128 -15.07 -10.13 -27.39
C ASN A 128 -14.40 -9.60 -26.11
N ASP A 129 -13.52 -8.59 -26.23
CA ASP A 129 -12.74 -8.09 -25.09
C ASP A 129 -13.57 -7.19 -24.15
N ASP A 130 -14.58 -6.47 -24.66
CA ASP A 130 -15.45 -5.61 -23.86
C ASP A 130 -16.39 -6.41 -22.95
N ASP A 131 -17.02 -7.46 -23.50
CA ASP A 131 -17.89 -8.36 -22.75
C ASP A 131 -17.12 -9.11 -21.65
N GLU A 132 -15.89 -9.57 -21.94
CA GLU A 132 -15.03 -10.21 -20.93
C GLU A 132 -14.66 -9.24 -19.80
N ASN A 133 -14.37 -7.97 -20.12
CA ASN A 133 -14.04 -6.95 -19.13
C ASN A 133 -15.25 -6.62 -18.24
N ASP A 134 -16.46 -6.60 -18.79
CA ASP A 134 -17.69 -6.40 -18.02
C ASP A 134 -18.01 -7.56 -17.10
N GLU A 135 -17.85 -8.80 -17.58
CA GLU A 135 -17.97 -9.99 -16.75
C GLU A 135 -16.92 -9.98 -15.61
N MET A 136 -15.67 -9.57 -15.91
CA MET A 136 -14.61 -9.43 -14.92
C MET A 136 -14.94 -8.36 -13.87
N LEU A 137 -15.46 -7.20 -14.29
CA LEU A 137 -15.85 -6.12 -13.39
C LEU A 137 -17.01 -6.56 -12.47
N ALA A 138 -18.03 -7.22 -13.01
CA ALA A 138 -19.14 -7.75 -12.23
C ALA A 138 -18.66 -8.78 -11.20
N TYR A 139 -17.73 -9.65 -11.59
CA TYR A 139 -17.14 -10.62 -10.67
C TYR A 139 -16.32 -9.95 -9.55
N LEU A 140 -15.46 -8.98 -9.89
CA LEU A 140 -14.69 -8.20 -8.91
C LEU A 140 -15.60 -7.39 -7.97
N GLU A 141 -16.74 -6.93 -8.46
CA GLU A 141 -17.76 -6.23 -7.66
C GLU A 141 -18.37 -7.15 -6.59
N GLY A 142 -18.59 -8.43 -6.92
CA GLY A 142 -19.07 -9.43 -5.94
C GLY A 142 -18.02 -9.78 -4.88
N MET A 143 -16.73 -9.59 -5.17
CA MET A 143 -15.63 -9.88 -4.26
C MET A 143 -15.46 -8.85 -3.15
N ARG A 144 -16.16 -7.71 -3.23
CA ARG A 144 -16.13 -6.65 -2.22
C ARG A 144 -17.45 -6.50 -1.47
N VAL A 145 -17.38 -5.86 -0.31
CA VAL A 145 -18.54 -5.38 0.43
C VAL A 145 -18.38 -3.89 0.74
N PHE A 146 -19.46 -3.13 0.63
CA PHE A 146 -19.45 -1.73 1.00
C PHE A 146 -19.59 -1.55 2.51
N HIS A 147 -19.05 -0.45 3.04
CA HIS A 147 -19.04 -0.17 4.48
C HIS A 147 -20.47 -0.14 5.08
N ASP A 148 -21.40 0.52 4.39
CA ASP A 148 -22.81 0.61 4.77
C ASP A 148 -23.46 -0.77 4.93
N ARG A 149 -23.18 -1.70 4.01
CA ARG A 149 -23.66 -3.10 4.10
C ARG A 149 -22.92 -3.90 5.16
N ALA A 150 -21.61 -3.70 5.28
CA ALA A 150 -20.77 -4.41 6.24
C ALA A 150 -21.16 -4.11 7.69
N VAL A 151 -21.55 -2.88 8.00
CA VAL A 151 -21.97 -2.47 9.36
C VAL A 151 -23.32 -3.10 9.75
N LEU A 152 -24.16 -3.45 8.78
CA LEU A 152 -25.45 -4.10 9.01
C LEU A 152 -25.33 -5.63 9.20
N ASP A 153 -24.22 -6.24 8.79
CA ASP A 153 -23.97 -7.67 8.95
C ASP A 153 -23.12 -7.94 10.20
N GLU A 154 -23.78 -8.37 11.28
CA GLU A 154 -23.12 -8.67 12.56
C GLU A 154 -22.04 -9.76 12.44
N GLU A 155 -22.25 -10.74 11.56
CA GLU A 155 -21.28 -11.81 11.35
C GLU A 155 -20.07 -11.29 10.58
N TYR A 156 -20.29 -10.45 9.56
CA TYR A 156 -19.19 -9.77 8.87
C TYR A 156 -18.38 -8.90 9.83
N MET A 157 -19.06 -8.12 10.67
CA MET A 157 -18.40 -7.32 11.69
C MET A 157 -17.51 -8.22 12.53
N ARG A 158 -18.06 -9.28 13.14
CA ARG A 158 -17.32 -10.18 14.02
C ARG A 158 -16.15 -10.88 13.33
N GLU A 159 -16.35 -11.44 12.14
CA GLU A 159 -15.39 -12.36 11.51
C GLU A 159 -14.41 -11.70 10.54
N CYS A 160 -14.83 -10.61 9.87
CA CYS A 160 -14.12 -10.05 8.73
C CYS A 160 -13.66 -8.60 8.95
N TYR A 161 -14.34 -7.84 9.80
CA TYR A 161 -14.09 -6.40 9.94
C TYR A 161 -13.33 -6.10 11.23
N SER A 162 -12.02 -5.85 11.14
CA SER A 162 -11.21 -5.52 12.32
C SER A 162 -11.66 -4.22 12.99
N LEU A 163 -11.57 -4.17 14.32
CA LEU A 163 -11.92 -2.97 15.10
C LEU A 163 -11.17 -1.73 14.61
N PHE A 164 -9.89 -1.88 14.27
CA PHE A 164 -9.07 -0.81 13.71
C PHE A 164 -9.67 -0.26 12.41
N HIS A 165 -9.99 -1.12 11.44
CA HIS A 165 -10.59 -0.66 10.19
C HIS A 165 -11.99 -0.06 10.38
N ARG A 166 -12.76 -0.50 11.38
CA ARG A 166 -14.06 0.13 11.68
C ARG A 166 -13.89 1.59 12.11
N MET A 167 -12.85 1.88 12.87
CA MET A 167 -12.58 3.24 13.36
C MET A 167 -12.06 4.18 12.26
N ILE A 168 -11.29 3.66 11.29
CA ILE A 168 -10.64 4.52 10.28
C ILE A 168 -11.33 4.50 8.91
N ASN A 169 -12.22 3.54 8.65
CA ASN A 169 -12.85 3.43 7.34
C ASN A 169 -13.98 4.45 7.18
N ASN A 170 -13.66 5.55 6.53
CA ASN A 170 -14.63 6.58 6.13
C ASN A 170 -15.33 6.25 4.79
N GLY A 171 -15.46 4.96 4.44
CA GLY A 171 -16.05 4.48 3.19
C GLY A 171 -15.07 4.29 2.02
N TRP A 172 -13.78 4.55 2.20
CA TRP A 172 -12.76 4.46 1.14
C TRP A 172 -12.03 3.12 1.11
N LEU A 173 -12.08 2.35 2.20
CA LEU A 173 -11.45 1.04 2.26
C LEU A 173 -12.32 0.01 1.57
N THR A 174 -11.76 -0.67 0.56
CA THR A 174 -12.43 -1.82 -0.07
C THR A 174 -12.35 -3.01 0.88
N LEU A 175 -13.52 -3.42 1.39
CA LEU A 175 -13.65 -4.55 2.28
C LEU A 175 -13.89 -5.83 1.46
N VAL A 176 -13.26 -6.93 1.86
CA VAL A 176 -13.36 -8.22 1.15
C VAL A 176 -14.68 -8.89 1.50
N SER A 177 -15.39 -9.46 0.53
CA SER A 177 -16.66 -10.14 0.79
C SER A 177 -16.47 -11.35 1.73
N LYS A 178 -17.51 -11.63 2.53
CA LYS A 178 -17.50 -12.71 3.53
C LYS A 178 -17.13 -14.07 2.92
N ALA A 179 -17.67 -14.36 1.74
CA ALA A 179 -17.44 -15.62 1.03
C ALA A 179 -15.97 -15.80 0.61
N LEU A 180 -15.30 -14.71 0.21
CA LEU A 180 -13.90 -14.70 -0.19
C LEU A 180 -12.92 -14.62 1.00
N PHE A 181 -13.38 -14.21 2.17
CA PHE A 181 -12.53 -13.96 3.33
C PHE A 181 -11.70 -15.18 3.80
N PRO A 182 -12.24 -16.42 3.85
CA PRO A 182 -11.45 -17.61 4.17
C PRO A 182 -10.29 -17.86 3.21
N PHE A 183 -10.50 -17.64 1.91
CA PHE A 183 -9.43 -17.67 0.91
C PHE A 183 -8.38 -16.60 1.20
N GLY A 184 -8.81 -15.36 1.47
CA GLY A 184 -7.91 -14.26 1.80
C GLY A 184 -7.02 -14.57 3.01
N ARG A 185 -7.58 -15.14 4.08
CA ARG A 185 -6.81 -15.56 5.26
C ARG A 185 -5.76 -16.62 4.92
N ASN A 186 -6.14 -17.65 4.17
CA ASN A 186 -5.22 -18.72 3.78
C ASN A 186 -4.10 -18.20 2.86
N LEU A 187 -4.45 -17.35 1.89
CA LEU A 187 -3.49 -16.67 1.02
C LEU A 187 -2.47 -15.87 1.83
N MET A 188 -2.93 -15.02 2.75
CA MET A 188 -2.02 -14.22 3.58
C MET A 188 -1.13 -15.09 4.46
N ARG A 189 -1.66 -16.17 5.06
CA ARG A 189 -0.87 -17.13 5.85
C ARG A 189 0.24 -17.76 5.01
N LYS A 190 -0.11 -18.33 3.85
CA LYS A 190 0.87 -18.94 2.94
C LYS A 190 1.94 -17.94 2.52
N ILE A 191 1.56 -16.69 2.20
CA ILE A 191 2.53 -15.63 1.89
C ILE A 191 3.48 -15.38 3.07
N ARG A 192 3.00 -15.30 4.32
CA ARG A 192 3.86 -15.12 5.49
C ARG A 192 4.85 -16.28 5.66
N ASP A 193 4.42 -17.49 5.34
CA ASP A 193 5.25 -18.69 5.47
C ASP A 193 6.38 -18.70 4.42
N VAL A 194 6.08 -18.30 3.17
CA VAL A 194 7.07 -18.29 2.09
C VAL A 194 7.90 -16.99 2.03
N CYS A 195 7.38 -15.87 2.56
CA CYS A 195 8.00 -14.55 2.54
C CYS A 195 8.42 -14.08 3.94
N ASN A 196 9.34 -14.81 4.57
CA ASN A 196 9.88 -14.45 5.89
C ASN A 196 11.35 -13.98 5.82
N ASP A 197 11.84 -13.33 6.88
CA ASP A 197 13.23 -12.84 6.99
C ASP A 197 14.26 -13.95 6.68
N LYS A 198 14.01 -15.18 7.14
CA LYS A 198 14.93 -16.31 6.90
C LYS A 198 15.03 -16.62 5.41
N ALA A 199 13.90 -16.69 4.70
CA ALA A 199 13.86 -16.94 3.26
C ALA A 199 14.56 -15.81 2.46
N ILE A 200 14.36 -14.55 2.86
CA ILE A 200 15.01 -13.39 2.23
C ILE A 200 16.53 -13.47 2.43
N ARG A 201 17.02 -13.83 3.62
CA ARG A 201 18.47 -14.00 3.87
C ARG A 201 19.09 -15.14 3.07
N GLN A 202 18.38 -16.26 2.98
CA GLN A 202 18.90 -17.48 2.34
C GLN A 202 18.96 -17.35 0.81
N HIS A 203 18.00 -16.67 0.20
CA HIS A 203 17.86 -16.64 -1.26
C HIS A 203 18.05 -15.24 -1.89
N GLY A 204 18.16 -14.19 -1.07
CA GLY A 204 18.33 -12.82 -1.54
C GLY A 204 17.23 -12.44 -2.52
N ASN A 205 17.61 -11.90 -3.68
CA ASN A 205 16.68 -11.48 -4.73
C ASN A 205 15.87 -12.64 -5.35
N GLN A 206 16.34 -13.89 -5.23
CA GLN A 206 15.62 -15.07 -5.73
C GLN A 206 14.49 -15.52 -4.80
N SER A 207 14.42 -14.98 -3.58
CA SER A 207 13.37 -15.31 -2.61
C SER A 207 11.97 -15.00 -3.15
N SER A 208 11.79 -13.87 -3.83
CA SER A 208 10.49 -13.48 -4.37
C SER A 208 10.00 -14.41 -5.47
N ILE A 209 10.89 -14.84 -6.36
CA ILE A 209 10.54 -15.70 -7.50
C ILE A 209 10.13 -17.08 -6.98
N LYS A 210 10.97 -17.68 -6.13
CA LYS A 210 10.69 -19.01 -5.54
C LYS A 210 9.42 -19.01 -4.70
N ALA A 211 9.22 -17.98 -3.88
CA ALA A 211 8.03 -17.86 -3.05
C ALA A 211 6.76 -17.71 -3.91
N PHE A 212 6.83 -16.94 -5.00
CA PHE A 212 5.71 -16.76 -5.91
C PHE A 212 5.37 -18.05 -6.67
N GLU A 213 6.38 -18.76 -7.18
CA GLU A 213 6.20 -20.05 -7.86
C GLU A 213 5.57 -21.09 -6.93
N GLN A 214 6.04 -21.17 -5.68
CA GLN A 214 5.46 -22.05 -4.67
C GLN A 214 4.00 -21.72 -4.39
N LEU A 215 3.66 -20.42 -4.29
CA LEU A 215 2.29 -19.97 -4.03
C LEU A 215 1.36 -20.25 -5.23
N MET A 216 1.83 -20.02 -6.46
CA MET A 216 1.06 -20.24 -7.68
C MET A 216 0.88 -21.74 -8.01
N GLY A 217 1.80 -22.59 -7.57
CA GLY A 217 1.70 -24.06 -7.70
C GLY A 217 0.77 -24.72 -6.69
N ASP A 218 0.14 -23.95 -5.80
CA ASP A 218 -0.72 -24.47 -4.74
C ASP A 218 -2.15 -24.72 -5.22
N SER A 219 -2.44 -25.96 -5.65
CA SER A 219 -3.76 -26.36 -6.15
C SER A 219 -4.87 -26.20 -5.12
N GLN A 220 -4.58 -26.36 -3.83
CA GLN A 220 -5.60 -26.21 -2.78
C GLN A 220 -6.03 -24.75 -2.62
N LEU A 221 -5.07 -23.82 -2.74
CA LEU A 221 -5.35 -22.39 -2.70
C LEU A 221 -6.20 -21.96 -3.90
N GLU A 222 -5.89 -22.48 -5.09
CA GLU A 222 -6.67 -22.24 -6.32
C GLU A 222 -8.09 -22.81 -6.21
N GLU A 223 -8.24 -24.04 -5.72
CA GLU A 223 -9.55 -24.67 -5.53
C GLU A 223 -10.40 -23.90 -4.50
N GLN A 224 -9.78 -23.48 -3.39
CA GLN A 224 -10.46 -22.65 -2.39
C GLN A 224 -10.96 -21.33 -3.00
N PHE A 225 -10.20 -20.71 -3.91
CA PHE A 225 -10.63 -19.52 -4.63
C PHE A 225 -11.86 -19.78 -5.50
N TYR A 226 -11.87 -20.90 -6.24
CA TYR A 226 -13.00 -21.24 -7.11
C TYR A 226 -14.29 -21.55 -6.35
N LEU A 227 -14.18 -22.12 -5.15
CA LEU A 227 -15.32 -22.39 -4.26
C LEU A 227 -15.82 -21.16 -3.50
N ALA A 228 -14.95 -20.17 -3.27
CA ALA A 228 -15.24 -19.03 -2.40
C ALA A 228 -16.15 -17.96 -3.04
N HIS A 229 -16.26 -17.93 -4.36
CA HIS A 229 -17.06 -16.91 -5.05
C HIS A 229 -17.86 -17.50 -6.22
N GLY A 230 -19.13 -17.09 -6.33
CA GLY A 230 -20.22 -17.82 -6.99
C GLY A 230 -19.99 -18.25 -8.45
N ASP A 231 -20.86 -19.11 -8.94
CA ASP A 231 -20.76 -19.77 -10.26
C ASP A 231 -21.10 -18.87 -11.46
N GLY A 232 -21.25 -17.56 -11.23
CA GLY A 232 -21.71 -16.62 -12.24
C GLY A 232 -20.72 -16.33 -13.37
N VAL A 233 -19.49 -16.84 -13.30
CA VAL A 233 -18.45 -16.61 -14.32
C VAL A 233 -17.70 -17.88 -14.71
N GLY A 234 -17.28 -17.92 -15.97
CA GLY A 234 -16.54 -19.03 -16.54
C GLY A 234 -15.21 -19.32 -15.80
N ARG A 235 -14.84 -20.60 -15.72
CA ARG A 235 -13.56 -21.03 -15.11
C ARG A 235 -12.32 -20.33 -15.70
N PRO A 236 -12.23 -20.08 -17.04
CA PRO A 236 -11.11 -19.32 -17.60
C PRO A 236 -10.99 -17.91 -17.01
N LEU A 237 -12.11 -17.21 -16.84
CA LEU A 237 -12.15 -15.87 -16.27
C LEU A 237 -11.76 -15.89 -14.79
N LYS A 238 -12.32 -16.83 -14.00
CA LYS A 238 -11.91 -17.03 -12.60
C LYS A 238 -10.41 -17.23 -12.47
N ARG A 239 -9.80 -18.02 -13.37
CA ARG A 239 -8.36 -18.27 -13.38
C ARG A 239 -7.57 -16.99 -13.69
N LYS A 240 -8.01 -16.20 -14.68
CA LYS A 240 -7.39 -14.89 -14.99
C LYS A 240 -7.43 -13.97 -13.76
N VAL A 241 -8.58 -13.88 -13.08
CA VAL A 241 -8.74 -13.07 -11.86
C VAL A 241 -7.87 -13.60 -10.73
N TYR A 242 -7.86 -14.91 -10.48
CA TYR A 242 -7.01 -15.56 -9.48
C TYR A 242 -5.52 -15.20 -9.67
N CYS A 243 -4.98 -15.44 -10.87
CA CYS A 243 -3.58 -15.16 -11.18
C CYS A 243 -3.22 -13.69 -10.95
N LYS A 244 -4.07 -12.76 -11.42
CA LYS A 244 -3.84 -11.33 -11.24
C LYS A 244 -3.94 -10.90 -9.78
N LEU A 245 -4.93 -11.42 -9.04
CA LEU A 245 -5.16 -11.10 -7.63
C LEU A 245 -4.01 -11.59 -6.77
N VAL A 246 -3.68 -12.89 -6.85
CA VAL A 246 -2.58 -13.49 -6.07
C VAL A 246 -1.27 -12.76 -6.35
N LYS A 247 -0.97 -12.44 -7.62
CA LYS A 247 0.21 -11.67 -7.99
C LYS A 247 0.27 -10.30 -7.31
N LYS A 248 -0.82 -9.52 -7.34
CA LYS A 248 -0.86 -8.19 -6.70
C LYS A 248 -0.72 -8.30 -5.18
N VAL A 249 -1.48 -9.20 -4.55
CA VAL A 249 -1.42 -9.43 -3.09
C VAL A 249 0.00 -9.85 -2.66
N PHE A 250 0.59 -10.79 -3.38
CA PHE A 250 1.94 -11.27 -3.14
C PHE A 250 2.97 -10.13 -3.21
N HIS A 251 2.98 -9.35 -4.30
CA HIS A 251 3.96 -8.28 -4.47
C HIS A 251 3.81 -7.19 -3.42
N ALA A 252 2.59 -6.78 -3.08
CA ALA A 252 2.35 -5.79 -2.04
C ALA A 252 2.85 -6.30 -0.67
N ARG A 253 2.54 -7.55 -0.33
CA ARG A 253 2.93 -8.13 0.95
C ARG A 253 4.42 -8.40 1.04
N PHE A 254 5.02 -8.97 -0.01
CA PHE A 254 6.45 -9.21 -0.10
C PHE A 254 7.21 -7.89 -0.03
N GLY A 255 6.74 -6.84 -0.72
CA GLY A 255 7.32 -5.49 -0.63
C GLY A 255 7.38 -5.00 0.81
N ALA A 256 6.26 -5.09 1.54
CA ALA A 256 6.21 -4.70 2.95
C ALA A 256 7.17 -5.51 3.85
N GLU A 257 7.32 -6.83 3.64
CA GLU A 257 8.30 -7.62 4.39
C GLU A 257 9.75 -7.33 3.98
N PHE A 258 9.99 -7.10 2.70
CA PHE A 258 11.31 -6.76 2.19
C PHE A 258 11.78 -5.39 2.68
N ASP A 259 10.86 -4.43 2.84
CA ASP A 259 11.18 -3.13 3.44
C ASP A 259 11.49 -3.27 4.94
N LYS A 260 10.71 -4.03 5.70
CA LYS A 260 11.06 -4.37 7.10
C LYS A 260 12.42 -5.08 7.20
N PHE A 261 12.71 -5.96 6.26
CA PHE A 261 14.00 -6.64 6.16
C PHE A 261 15.14 -5.63 5.98
N LYS A 262 15.01 -4.70 5.01
CA LYS A 262 16.00 -3.63 4.79
C LYS A 262 16.17 -2.77 6.04
N GLU A 263 15.08 -2.35 6.68
CA GLU A 263 15.15 -1.54 7.90
C GLU A 263 15.96 -2.24 9.00
N LYS A 264 15.79 -3.56 9.16
CA LYS A 264 16.51 -4.36 10.15
C LYS A 264 17.97 -4.63 9.80
N HIS A 265 18.33 -4.77 8.52
CA HIS A 265 19.64 -5.30 8.11
C HIS A 265 20.51 -4.34 7.29
N THR A 266 19.93 -3.36 6.63
CA THR A 266 20.63 -2.45 5.72
C THR A 266 20.44 -0.97 6.07
N GLY A 267 19.62 -0.66 7.08
CA GLY A 267 19.44 0.69 7.60
C GLY A 267 20.74 1.29 8.17
N ARG A 268 20.89 2.62 8.09
CA ARG A 268 22.05 3.35 8.66
C ARG A 268 22.22 3.16 10.18
N HIS A 269 21.18 2.68 10.87
CA HIS A 269 21.14 2.49 12.32
C HIS A 269 21.34 1.02 12.77
N VAL A 270 21.78 0.12 11.87
CA VAL A 270 22.08 -1.26 12.27
C VAL A 270 23.23 -1.22 13.30
N LYS A 271 22.90 -1.56 14.56
CA LYS A 271 23.83 -1.62 15.70
C LYS A 271 25.13 -2.33 15.28
N GLY A 272 26.21 -1.57 15.17
CA GLY A 272 27.54 -2.06 14.79
C GLY A 272 28.13 -1.41 13.53
N CYS A 273 27.34 -0.70 12.73
CA CYS A 273 27.89 0.15 11.67
C CYS A 273 28.37 1.45 12.32
N GLN A 274 29.69 1.68 12.32
CA GLN A 274 30.26 2.94 12.79
C GLN A 274 29.59 4.09 12.06
N ASP A 275 29.13 5.09 12.82
CA ASP A 275 28.29 6.23 12.43
C ASP A 275 28.98 7.25 11.50
N LEU A 276 29.83 6.77 10.60
CA LEU A 276 30.44 7.56 9.55
C LEU A 276 29.91 7.03 8.22
N PRO A 277 29.18 7.85 7.45
CA PRO A 277 28.90 7.56 6.05
C PRO A 277 30.18 7.06 5.38
N PHE A 278 30.10 6.02 4.55
CA PHE A 278 31.29 5.43 3.89
C PHE A 278 32.21 6.48 3.24
N ARG A 279 31.64 7.59 2.73
CA ARG A 279 32.39 8.76 2.23
C ARG A 279 33.19 9.52 3.29
N LEU A 280 32.66 9.68 4.50
CA LEU A 280 33.34 10.26 5.65
C LEU A 280 34.43 9.31 6.18
N GLN A 281 34.19 7.99 6.17
CA GLN A 281 35.20 7.00 6.50
C GLN A 281 36.36 7.00 5.49
N LEU A 282 36.05 7.04 4.18
CA LEU A 282 37.04 7.21 3.11
C LEU A 282 37.83 8.52 3.26
N ARG A 283 37.17 9.64 3.59
CA ARG A 283 37.85 10.92 3.88
C ARG A 283 38.76 10.83 5.10
N ALA A 284 38.31 10.20 6.19
CA ALA A 284 39.10 10.03 7.40
C ALA A 284 40.34 9.13 7.14
N MET A 285 40.19 8.08 6.33
CA MET A 285 41.30 7.20 5.94
C MET A 285 42.30 7.89 5.01
N THR A 286 41.82 8.67 4.03
CA THR A 286 42.71 9.46 3.15
C THR A 286 43.41 10.60 3.88
N GLN A 287 42.77 11.22 4.88
CA GLN A 287 43.40 12.21 5.76
C GLN A 287 44.44 11.57 6.71
N LYS A 288 44.18 10.37 7.24
CA LYS A 288 45.19 9.63 8.03
C LYS A 288 46.43 9.30 7.19
N GLY A 289 46.26 8.86 5.94
CA GLY A 289 47.38 8.57 5.04
C GLY A 289 48.21 9.80 4.67
N THR A 290 47.62 10.99 4.59
CA THR A 290 48.34 12.24 4.30
C THR A 290 49.09 12.79 5.52
N VAL A 291 48.54 12.64 6.74
CA VAL A 291 49.21 13.07 7.98
C VAL A 291 50.39 12.17 8.34
N GLU A 292 50.31 10.86 8.10
CA GLU A 292 51.45 9.95 8.33
C GLU A 292 52.58 10.14 7.30
N ASN A 293 52.26 10.47 6.04
CA ASN A 293 53.29 10.82 5.06
C ASN A 293 53.93 12.18 5.33
N ALA A 294 53.17 13.18 5.82
CA ALA A 294 53.73 14.48 6.18
C ALA A 294 54.68 14.41 7.40
N LYS A 295 54.44 13.50 8.35
CA LYS A 295 55.36 13.28 9.48
C LYS A 295 56.65 12.56 9.10
N ARG A 296 56.69 11.84 7.98
CA ARG A 296 57.90 11.15 7.49
C ARG A 296 58.83 12.04 6.66
N HIS A 297 58.40 13.26 6.29
CA HIS A 297 59.19 14.19 5.47
C HIS A 297 59.49 15.53 6.15
N GLY A 298 59.28 15.64 7.46
CA GLY A 298 59.54 16.86 8.23
C GLY A 298 60.80 16.82 9.08
N HIS A 299 61.95 16.39 8.54
CA HIS A 299 63.24 16.70 9.17
C HIS A 299 64.39 16.68 8.15
N GLY A 300 64.86 17.87 7.78
CA GLY A 300 66.13 18.05 7.07
C GLY A 300 66.12 19.20 6.07
N GLU A 301 66.67 20.35 6.49
CA GLU A 301 67.46 21.33 5.70
C GLU A 301 66.78 22.11 4.55
N ASP A 302 67.28 23.24 4.09
CA ASP A 302 67.89 24.45 4.66
C ASP A 302 67.86 25.46 3.49
N ASP A 303 67.85 26.75 3.78
CA ASP A 303 68.26 27.88 2.94
C ASP A 303 68.25 27.77 1.39
N ASN A 304 67.41 28.59 0.72
CA ASN A 304 67.90 29.73 -0.06
C ASN A 304 66.78 30.51 -0.79
N ASP A 305 66.72 31.80 -0.48
CA ASP A 305 66.85 32.91 -1.43
C ASP A 305 66.31 32.71 -2.88
N LYS A 306 65.19 33.39 -3.21
CA LYS A 306 65.13 34.44 -4.26
C LYS A 306 63.71 34.87 -4.65
N LYS A 307 63.55 36.20 -4.61
CA LYS A 307 62.88 37.08 -5.60
C LYS A 307 61.40 36.81 -5.99
N ARG A 308 60.55 37.69 -5.46
CA ARG A 308 59.46 38.46 -6.12
C ARG A 308 59.46 38.43 -7.68
N PRO A 309 58.28 38.53 -8.36
CA PRO A 309 57.55 39.80 -8.35
C PRO A 309 56.00 39.75 -8.45
N ALA A 310 55.49 40.97 -8.29
CA ALA A 310 54.11 41.41 -8.16
C ALA A 310 53.24 41.34 -9.43
N LYS A 311 51.93 41.48 -9.19
CA LYS A 311 50.84 42.04 -10.04
C LYS A 311 50.34 41.18 -11.22
N ARG A 312 49.04 40.88 -11.20
CA ARG A 312 48.01 41.68 -11.92
C ARG A 312 46.59 41.23 -11.56
N LYS A 313 45.80 42.21 -11.10
CA LYS A 313 44.34 42.26 -11.19
C LYS A 313 43.94 42.58 -12.63
N LYS A 314 42.92 41.89 -13.14
CA LYS A 314 41.94 42.27 -14.19
C LYS A 314 41.11 41.00 -14.42
N GLY A 315 39.80 40.98 -14.42
CA GLY A 315 38.74 41.97 -14.22
C GLY A 315 37.43 41.18 -14.12
#